data_AF-A0A4R4UDU8-F1
#
_entry.id   AF-A0A4R4UDU8-F1
#
_cell.length_a   1.000
_cell.length_b   1.000
_cell.length_c   1.000
_cell.angle_alpha   90.00
_cell.angle_beta   90.00
_cell.angle_gamma   90.00
#
_symmetry.space_group_name_H-M   'P 1'
#
loop_
_entity.id
_entity.type
_entity.pdbx_description
1 polymer ?
#
loop_
_entity_poly.entity_id
_entity_poly.type
_entity_poly.pdbx_seq_one_letter_code
_entity_poly.pdbx_strand_id
1 'polypeptide(L)'
;PLDDLAEVYAALVLGTRDYTRKNGFRSVVLGLSGGIDSALVATIASDAIGPENVHAVLLPSRHSSEGSVTDAEELVKRQGVHSRVVPIAGMVEAFEEQLDLHGLAAENLQARIRANIWMGLSNEHGHLVLTGGNKSELATGYSTLYGDSAGGFAPIKDIFKLTVWDLARWRNAQTGAPPPAPGLAFLHPFAEEPIPEAIIEKEPSAELRPGQRDVDSLPEYTALDPVLTDYVERDMGRDALVSAGHDPALVDRVIRMVDIAEYKRRQYPPGPKITSKNFGRDRRLPITNRWRER
;
A
#
# COMPACT_ATOMS: atom_id res chain seq x y z
N PRO A 1 -17.90 13.31 18.18
CA PRO A 1 -17.45 13.25 16.76
C PRO A 1 -16.07 12.62 16.72
N LEU A 2 -15.76 11.84 15.68
CA LEU A 2 -14.39 11.36 15.45
C LEU A 2 -13.50 12.55 15.05
N ASP A 3 -12.21 12.49 15.37
CA ASP A 3 -11.22 13.35 14.73
C ASP A 3 -11.01 12.93 13.26
N ASP A 4 -10.35 13.78 12.47
CA ASP A 4 -10.19 13.56 11.02
C ASP A 4 -9.49 12.22 10.71
N LEU A 5 -8.43 11.85 11.44
CA LEU A 5 -7.71 10.60 11.23
C LEU A 5 -8.56 9.39 11.64
N ALA A 6 -9.30 9.52 12.73
CA ALA A 6 -10.23 8.51 13.21
C ALA A 6 -11.37 8.27 12.21
N GLU A 7 -11.89 9.32 11.58
CA GLU A 7 -12.91 9.21 10.52
C GLU A 7 -12.37 8.49 9.28
N VAL A 8 -11.18 8.91 8.81
CA VAL A 8 -10.49 8.25 7.70
C VAL A 8 -10.28 6.77 8.00
N TYR A 9 -9.68 6.44 9.16
CA TYR A 9 -9.40 5.07 9.55
C TYR A 9 -10.68 4.23 9.68
N ALA A 10 -11.73 4.78 10.28
CA ALA A 10 -13.04 4.11 10.37
C ALA A 10 -13.62 3.78 9.00
N ALA A 11 -13.48 4.68 8.01
CA ALA A 11 -13.92 4.45 6.65
C ALA A 11 -13.11 3.34 5.95
N LEU A 12 -11.80 3.28 6.17
CA LEU A 12 -10.93 2.21 5.65
C LEU A 12 -11.30 0.84 6.23
N VAL A 13 -11.51 0.77 7.56
CA VAL A 13 -11.94 -0.45 8.26
C VAL A 13 -13.31 -0.89 7.78
N LEU A 14 -14.28 0.02 7.70
CA LEU A 14 -15.63 -0.26 7.23
C LEU A 14 -15.60 -0.78 5.79
N GLY A 15 -14.89 -0.10 4.88
CA GLY A 15 -14.77 -0.50 3.48
C GLY A 15 -14.17 -1.90 3.33
N THR A 16 -13.11 -2.20 4.09
CA THR A 16 -12.45 -3.51 4.09
C THR A 16 -13.38 -4.60 4.64
N ARG A 17 -14.05 -4.35 5.78
CA ARG A 17 -14.99 -5.28 6.40
C ARG A 17 -16.15 -5.59 5.45
N ASP A 18 -16.78 -4.56 4.91
CA ASP A 18 -17.95 -4.69 4.06
C ASP A 18 -17.61 -5.41 2.75
N TYR A 19 -16.50 -5.04 2.10
CA TYR A 19 -16.09 -5.73 0.87
C TYR A 19 -15.79 -7.20 1.13
N THR A 20 -15.13 -7.53 2.24
CA THR A 20 -14.85 -8.92 2.61
C THR A 20 -16.15 -9.69 2.88
N ARG A 21 -16.97 -9.22 3.82
CA ARG A 21 -18.15 -9.96 4.31
C ARG A 21 -19.30 -10.00 3.31
N LYS A 22 -19.59 -8.90 2.62
CA LYS A 22 -20.73 -8.84 1.65
C LYS A 22 -20.47 -9.66 0.39
N ASN A 23 -19.19 -9.92 0.06
CA ASN A 23 -18.81 -10.82 -1.04
C ASN A 23 -18.56 -12.27 -0.58
N GLY A 24 -18.89 -12.62 0.67
CA GLY A 24 -18.84 -14.00 1.17
C GLY A 24 -17.47 -14.48 1.64
N PHE A 25 -16.43 -13.63 1.56
CA PHE A 25 -15.13 -13.97 2.13
C PHE A 25 -15.19 -13.95 3.66
N ARG A 26 -14.45 -14.89 4.27
CA ARG A 26 -14.34 -15.00 5.74
C ARG A 26 -13.01 -14.54 6.28
N SER A 27 -12.01 -14.48 5.42
CA SER A 27 -10.59 -14.27 5.74
C SER A 27 -9.88 -13.57 4.59
N VAL A 28 -8.76 -12.91 4.90
CA VAL A 28 -7.92 -12.23 3.91
C VAL A 28 -6.50 -12.79 3.91
N VAL A 29 -5.80 -12.62 2.79
CA VAL A 29 -4.36 -12.88 2.68
C VAL A 29 -3.66 -11.64 2.14
N LEU A 30 -2.47 -11.34 2.67
CA LEU A 30 -1.66 -10.20 2.22
C LEU A 30 -0.17 -10.49 2.37
N GLY A 31 0.64 -9.83 1.56
CA GLY A 31 2.09 -9.81 1.73
C GLY A 31 2.50 -8.88 2.85
N LEU A 32 3.29 -9.38 3.81
CA LEU A 32 3.86 -8.55 4.85
C LEU A 32 5.36 -8.38 4.57
N SER A 33 5.73 -7.18 4.12
CA SER A 33 7.11 -6.88 3.68
C SER A 33 8.00 -6.30 4.78
N GLY A 34 7.44 -5.98 5.95
CA GLY A 34 8.13 -5.16 6.95
C GLY A 34 8.17 -3.67 6.60
N GLY A 35 7.41 -3.25 5.59
CA GLY A 35 7.17 -1.85 5.24
C GLY A 35 5.82 -1.35 5.76
N ILE A 36 5.73 -0.04 5.97
CA ILE A 36 4.59 0.60 6.63
C ILE A 36 3.23 0.36 5.94
N ASP A 37 3.18 0.31 4.60
CA ASP A 37 1.91 0.16 3.90
C ASP A 37 1.29 -1.22 4.18
N SER A 38 2.10 -2.28 4.09
CA SER A 38 1.65 -3.64 4.41
C SER A 38 1.28 -3.82 5.89
N ALA A 39 2.01 -3.14 6.79
CA ALA A 39 1.72 -3.14 8.21
C ALA A 39 0.36 -2.48 8.50
N LEU A 40 0.11 -1.30 7.94
CA LEU A 40 -1.16 -0.60 8.08
C LEU A 40 -2.32 -1.41 7.49
N VAL A 41 -2.13 -2.04 6.33
CA VAL A 41 -3.14 -2.92 5.71
C VAL A 41 -3.46 -4.12 6.60
N ALA A 42 -2.44 -4.76 7.20
CA ALA A 42 -2.65 -5.85 8.15
C ALA A 42 -3.46 -5.38 9.37
N THR A 43 -3.12 -4.22 9.94
CA THR A 43 -3.84 -3.66 11.09
C THR A 43 -5.29 -3.30 10.75
N ILE A 44 -5.54 -2.66 9.61
CA ILE A 44 -6.90 -2.36 9.12
C ILE A 44 -7.70 -3.66 8.95
N ALA A 45 -7.09 -4.70 8.38
CA ALA A 45 -7.74 -5.99 8.21
C ALA A 45 -8.09 -6.64 9.56
N SER A 46 -7.17 -6.61 10.53
CA SER A 46 -7.40 -7.12 11.88
C SER A 46 -8.53 -6.37 12.60
N ASP A 47 -8.57 -5.05 12.50
CA ASP A 47 -9.69 -4.24 13.02
C ASP A 47 -11.01 -4.53 12.29
N ALA A 48 -10.96 -4.82 10.98
CA ALA A 48 -12.13 -5.06 10.15
C ALA A 48 -12.79 -6.43 10.38
N ILE A 49 -12.00 -7.49 10.50
CA ILE A 49 -12.50 -8.87 10.50
C ILE A 49 -11.94 -9.76 11.60
N GLY A 50 -11.13 -9.23 12.52
CA GLY A 50 -10.46 -9.98 13.58
C GLY A 50 -9.13 -10.57 13.09
N PRO A 51 -8.06 -10.52 13.91
CA PRO A 51 -6.74 -11.03 13.52
C PRO A 51 -6.72 -12.52 13.19
N GLU A 52 -7.63 -13.31 13.78
CA GLU A 52 -7.80 -14.74 13.49
C GLU A 52 -8.27 -15.03 12.06
N ASN A 53 -8.73 -14.00 11.33
CA ASN A 53 -9.16 -14.11 9.94
C ASN A 53 -8.14 -13.45 8.96
N VAL A 54 -6.96 -13.06 9.45
CA VAL A 54 -5.91 -12.40 8.65
C VAL A 54 -4.72 -13.34 8.48
N HIS A 55 -4.33 -13.58 7.23
CA HIS A 55 -3.18 -14.41 6.86
C HIS A 55 -2.07 -13.57 6.22
N ALA A 56 -0.99 -13.33 6.96
CA ALA A 56 0.20 -12.64 6.49
C ALA A 56 1.18 -13.63 5.84
N VAL A 57 1.75 -13.26 4.69
CA VAL A 57 2.78 -14.04 4.01
C VAL A 57 4.06 -13.20 3.90
N LEU A 58 5.10 -13.61 4.61
CA LEU A 58 6.43 -13.01 4.53
C LEU A 58 7.17 -13.67 3.36
N LEU A 59 7.74 -12.86 2.47
CA LEU A 59 8.30 -13.32 1.19
C LEU A 59 9.72 -12.79 0.97
N PRO A 60 10.68 -13.21 1.82
CA PRO A 60 12.05 -12.72 1.72
C PRO A 60 12.67 -13.16 0.40
N SER A 61 13.38 -12.22 -0.23
CA SER A 61 14.29 -12.45 -1.34
C SER A 61 15.74 -12.39 -0.86
N ARG A 62 16.69 -12.65 -1.76
CA ARG A 62 18.13 -12.41 -1.50
C ARG A 62 18.49 -10.96 -1.16
N HIS A 63 17.61 -10.01 -1.47
CA HIS A 63 17.81 -8.58 -1.20
C HIS A 63 17.03 -8.10 0.04
N SER A 64 16.22 -8.97 0.64
CA SER A 64 15.45 -8.60 1.82
C SER A 64 16.36 -8.44 3.03
N SER A 65 16.19 -7.35 3.77
CA SER A 65 16.98 -7.12 4.97
C SER A 65 16.49 -8.00 6.13
N GLU A 66 17.41 -8.40 7.00
CA GLU A 66 17.07 -9.12 8.24
C GLU A 66 16.12 -8.30 9.13
N GLY A 67 16.30 -6.97 9.13
CA GLY A 67 15.41 -6.02 9.80
C GLY A 67 13.98 -6.12 9.30
N SER A 68 13.75 -6.08 7.98
CA SER A 68 12.41 -6.19 7.40
C SER A 68 11.67 -7.48 7.76
N VAL A 69 12.38 -8.62 7.84
CA VAL A 69 11.78 -9.89 8.27
C VAL A 69 11.45 -9.85 9.76
N THR A 70 12.39 -9.40 10.60
CA THR A 70 12.21 -9.30 12.05
C THR A 70 11.06 -8.36 12.42
N ASP A 71 10.96 -7.22 11.76
CA ASP A 71 9.89 -6.23 11.94
C ASP A 71 8.52 -6.84 11.60
N ALA A 72 8.44 -7.57 10.49
CA ALA A 72 7.22 -8.25 10.06
C ALA A 72 6.80 -9.37 11.04
N GLU A 73 7.76 -10.16 11.53
CA GLU A 73 7.50 -11.19 12.55
C GLU A 73 7.05 -10.58 13.88
N GLU A 74 7.59 -9.43 14.26
CA GLU A 74 7.16 -8.69 15.43
C GLU A 74 5.71 -8.22 15.28
N LEU A 75 5.35 -7.60 14.15
CA LEU A 75 3.97 -7.21 13.88
C LEU A 75 3.01 -8.41 13.98
N VAL A 76 3.41 -9.56 13.44
CA VAL A 76 2.62 -10.81 13.54
C VAL A 76 2.37 -11.19 15.00
N LYS A 77 3.41 -11.14 15.86
CA LYS A 77 3.28 -11.47 17.29
C LYS A 77 2.33 -10.51 18.00
N ARG A 78 2.48 -9.19 17.78
CA ARG A 78 1.66 -8.17 18.43
C ARG A 78 0.19 -8.25 18.05
N GLN A 79 -0.10 -8.57 16.78
CA GLN A 79 -1.47 -8.62 16.29
C GLN A 79 -2.12 -9.99 16.44
N GLY A 80 -1.35 -11.06 16.62
CA GLY A 80 -1.87 -12.43 16.71
C GLY A 80 -2.47 -12.95 15.39
N VAL A 81 -2.02 -12.41 14.24
CA VAL A 81 -2.47 -12.86 12.92
C VAL A 81 -1.81 -14.18 12.54
N HIS A 82 -2.43 -14.94 11.63
CA HIS A 82 -1.77 -16.09 11.04
C HIS A 82 -0.61 -15.65 10.15
N SER A 83 0.52 -16.34 10.21
CA SER A 83 1.66 -16.04 9.35
C SER A 83 2.30 -17.29 8.74
N ARG A 84 2.97 -17.08 7.61
CA ARG A 84 3.93 -18.03 7.06
C ARG A 84 5.04 -17.32 6.30
N VAL A 85 6.22 -17.92 6.31
CA VAL A 85 7.37 -17.46 5.53
C VAL A 85 7.49 -18.34 4.28
N VAL A 86 7.56 -17.72 3.11
CA VAL A 86 7.78 -18.39 1.83
C VAL A 86 8.91 -17.67 1.10
N PRO A 87 10.18 -18.09 1.30
CA PRO A 87 11.31 -17.49 0.59
C PRO A 87 11.15 -17.62 -0.92
N ILE A 88 11.41 -16.55 -1.67
CA ILE A 88 11.19 -16.54 -3.13
C ILE A 88 12.48 -16.79 -3.93
N ALA A 89 13.64 -16.87 -3.27
CA ALA A 89 14.94 -16.95 -3.94
C ALA A 89 15.01 -18.05 -4.99
N GLY A 90 14.67 -19.31 -4.63
CA GLY A 90 14.69 -20.42 -5.57
C GLY A 90 13.67 -20.29 -6.71
N MET A 91 12.53 -19.61 -6.49
CA MET A 91 11.56 -19.33 -7.55
C MET A 91 12.08 -18.26 -8.51
N VAL A 92 12.79 -17.25 -8.00
CA VAL A 92 13.42 -16.21 -8.82
C VAL A 92 14.55 -16.79 -9.65
N GLU A 93 15.43 -17.59 -9.03
CA GLU A 93 16.55 -18.27 -9.67
C GLU A 93 16.08 -19.15 -10.84
N ALA A 94 15.00 -19.92 -10.67
CA ALA A 94 14.46 -20.75 -11.74
C ALA A 94 14.01 -19.95 -12.99
N PHE A 95 13.55 -18.71 -12.82
CA PHE A 95 13.23 -17.83 -13.95
C PHE A 95 14.49 -17.20 -14.54
N GLU A 96 15.45 -16.78 -13.71
CA GLU A 96 16.73 -16.20 -14.15
C GLU A 96 17.60 -17.20 -14.92
N GLU A 97 17.49 -18.50 -14.63
CA GLU A 97 18.15 -19.57 -15.42
C GLU A 97 17.63 -19.67 -16.86
N GLN A 98 16.38 -19.26 -17.10
CA GLN A 98 15.72 -19.36 -18.41
C GLN A 98 15.62 -18.01 -19.13
N LEU A 99 15.77 -16.90 -18.41
CA LEU A 99 15.59 -15.54 -18.89
C LEU A 99 16.75 -14.66 -18.44
N ASP A 100 17.43 -14.03 -19.39
CA ASP A 100 18.50 -13.07 -19.12
C ASP A 100 17.92 -11.68 -18.79
N LEU A 101 17.34 -11.55 -17.58
CA LEU A 101 16.67 -10.33 -17.11
C LEU A 101 17.61 -9.45 -16.30
N HIS A 102 17.56 -8.14 -16.56
CA HIS A 102 18.39 -7.14 -15.87
C HIS A 102 17.57 -5.93 -15.40
N GLY A 103 18.07 -5.24 -14.38
CA GLY A 103 17.49 -4.00 -13.84
C GLY A 103 15.99 -4.13 -13.50
N LEU A 104 15.18 -3.18 -13.98
CA LEU A 104 13.75 -3.12 -13.70
C LEU A 104 12.98 -4.40 -14.07
N ALA A 105 13.43 -5.15 -15.09
CA ALA A 105 12.78 -6.40 -15.46
C ALA A 105 12.96 -7.48 -14.37
N ALA A 106 14.17 -7.62 -13.82
CA ALA A 106 14.49 -8.55 -12.73
C ALA A 106 13.83 -8.14 -11.40
N GLU A 107 13.75 -6.84 -11.12
CA GLU A 107 13.01 -6.31 -9.97
C GLU A 107 11.51 -6.66 -10.06
N ASN A 108 10.89 -6.39 -11.21
CA ASN A 108 9.47 -6.66 -11.44
C ASN A 108 9.14 -8.17 -11.42
N LEU A 109 10.07 -9.03 -11.81
CA LEU A 109 9.89 -10.49 -11.72
C LEU A 109 9.63 -10.92 -10.27
N GLN A 110 10.42 -10.41 -9.32
CA GLN A 110 10.25 -10.72 -7.90
C GLN A 110 8.86 -10.31 -7.39
N ALA A 111 8.39 -9.10 -7.74
CA ALA A 111 7.06 -8.65 -7.37
C ALA A 111 5.94 -9.55 -7.92
N ARG A 112 6.08 -10.04 -9.16
CA ARG A 112 5.11 -10.98 -9.78
C ARG A 112 5.15 -12.37 -9.16
N ILE A 113 6.31 -12.87 -8.78
CA ILE A 113 6.43 -14.14 -8.05
C ILE A 113 5.71 -14.06 -6.70
N ARG A 114 5.90 -12.95 -5.96
CA ARG A 114 5.18 -12.70 -4.70
C ARG A 114 3.67 -12.71 -4.90
N ALA A 115 3.17 -12.03 -5.94
CA ALA A 115 1.76 -12.03 -6.30
C ALA A 115 1.22 -13.43 -6.58
N ASN A 116 1.93 -14.24 -7.38
CA ASN A 116 1.53 -15.61 -7.68
C ASN A 116 1.38 -16.46 -6.42
N ILE A 117 2.21 -16.26 -5.40
CA ILE A 117 2.10 -16.97 -4.13
C ILE A 117 0.80 -16.60 -3.40
N TRP A 118 0.48 -15.32 -3.25
CA TRP A 118 -0.76 -14.90 -2.57
C TRP A 118 -2.00 -15.33 -3.34
N MET A 119 -1.97 -15.23 -4.67
CA MET A 119 -3.07 -15.67 -5.52
C MET A 119 -3.26 -17.19 -5.42
N GLY A 120 -2.17 -17.97 -5.44
CA GLY A 120 -2.24 -19.43 -5.24
C GLY A 120 -2.83 -19.81 -3.88
N LEU A 121 -2.39 -19.14 -2.81
CA LEU A 121 -2.94 -19.36 -1.46
C LEU A 121 -4.41 -18.93 -1.35
N SER A 122 -4.78 -17.83 -2.01
CA SER A 122 -6.16 -17.38 -2.12
C SER A 122 -7.03 -18.41 -2.84
N ASN A 123 -6.55 -19.01 -3.93
CA ASN A 123 -7.28 -20.05 -4.65
C ASN A 123 -7.44 -21.33 -3.83
N GLU A 124 -6.39 -21.73 -3.10
CA GLU A 124 -6.41 -22.95 -2.27
C GLU A 124 -7.33 -22.81 -1.04
N HIS A 125 -7.28 -21.66 -0.37
CA HIS A 125 -7.92 -21.48 0.94
C HIS A 125 -9.13 -20.54 0.92
N GLY A 126 -9.45 -19.92 -0.22
CA GLY A 126 -10.59 -19.01 -0.37
C GLY A 126 -10.41 -17.66 0.33
N HIS A 127 -9.17 -17.22 0.57
CA HIS A 127 -8.89 -15.90 1.15
C HIS A 127 -9.07 -14.78 0.13
N LEU A 128 -9.54 -13.60 0.55
CA LEU A 128 -9.45 -12.38 -0.28
C LEU A 128 -8.03 -11.81 -0.25
N VAL A 129 -7.40 -11.61 -1.41
CA VAL A 129 -6.08 -10.95 -1.48
C VAL A 129 -6.22 -9.44 -1.29
N LEU A 130 -5.54 -8.88 -0.29
CA LEU A 130 -5.42 -7.43 -0.09
C LEU A 130 -4.08 -6.91 -0.63
N THR A 131 -4.11 -5.77 -1.33
CA THR A 131 -2.90 -5.10 -1.85
C THR A 131 -2.52 -3.88 -1.01
N GLY A 132 -1.22 -3.59 -0.94
CA GLY A 132 -0.65 -2.52 -0.11
C GLY A 132 -0.38 -1.18 -0.80
N GLY A 133 -0.75 -0.96 -2.06
CA GLY A 133 -0.39 0.29 -2.73
C GLY A 133 -1.18 1.50 -2.25
N ASN A 134 -0.48 2.59 -1.94
CA ASN A 134 -1.06 3.87 -1.51
C ASN A 134 -1.29 4.85 -2.68
N LYS A 135 -2.03 5.92 -2.45
CA LYS A 135 -2.42 6.88 -3.49
C LYS A 135 -1.21 7.54 -4.17
N SER A 136 -0.11 7.79 -3.44
CA SER A 136 1.11 8.40 -3.99
C SER A 136 1.79 7.49 -5.02
N GLU A 137 1.88 6.19 -4.71
CA GLU A 137 2.42 5.16 -5.59
C GLU A 137 1.53 4.94 -6.81
N LEU A 138 0.21 4.87 -6.61
CA LEU A 138 -0.76 4.75 -7.70
C LEU A 138 -0.72 5.97 -8.62
N ALA A 139 -0.62 7.17 -8.05
CA ALA A 139 -0.55 8.41 -8.80
C ALA A 139 0.67 8.40 -9.72
N THR A 140 1.85 8.07 -9.19
CA THR A 140 3.12 8.11 -9.91
C THR A 140 3.42 6.86 -10.73
N GLY A 141 2.60 5.81 -10.60
CA GLY A 141 2.82 4.53 -11.26
C GLY A 141 3.97 3.72 -10.67
N TYR A 142 4.34 3.98 -9.42
CA TYR A 142 5.33 3.23 -8.67
C TYR A 142 4.72 1.91 -8.18
N SER A 143 4.51 1.02 -9.13
CA SER A 143 3.91 -0.30 -8.93
C SER A 143 4.31 -1.24 -10.05
N THR A 144 4.32 -2.53 -9.75
CA THR A 144 4.46 -3.60 -10.72
C THR A 144 3.07 -4.12 -11.09
N LEU A 145 2.72 -4.01 -12.37
CA LEU A 145 1.51 -4.67 -12.87
C LEU A 145 1.62 -6.18 -12.68
N TYR A 146 0.58 -6.74 -12.06
CA TYR A 146 0.50 -8.15 -11.67
C TYR A 146 1.53 -8.58 -10.62
N GLY A 147 2.18 -7.60 -9.96
CA GLY A 147 2.99 -7.78 -8.77
C GLY A 147 2.24 -7.27 -7.54
N ASP A 148 2.73 -6.20 -6.91
CA ASP A 148 2.07 -5.54 -5.77
C ASP A 148 0.61 -5.08 -6.05
N SER A 149 0.25 -4.91 -7.31
CA SER A 149 -1.12 -4.58 -7.75
C SER A 149 -2.06 -5.77 -7.89
N ALA A 150 -1.58 -7.01 -7.73
CA ALA A 150 -2.39 -8.21 -7.89
C ALA A 150 -3.17 -8.54 -6.61
N GLY A 151 -4.46 -8.19 -6.59
CA GLY A 151 -5.36 -8.60 -5.53
C GLY A 151 -6.81 -8.25 -5.80
N GLY A 152 -7.68 -8.57 -4.85
CA GLY A 152 -9.12 -8.37 -4.96
C GLY A 152 -9.62 -7.06 -4.35
N PHE A 153 -8.85 -6.46 -3.45
CA PHE A 153 -9.18 -5.19 -2.79
C PHE A 153 -7.92 -4.46 -2.30
N ALA A 154 -7.93 -3.14 -2.34
CA ALA A 154 -6.80 -2.29 -1.94
C ALA A 154 -7.26 -1.30 -0.85
N PRO A 155 -7.11 -1.65 0.44
CA PRO A 155 -7.65 -0.84 1.53
C PRO A 155 -7.16 0.60 1.53
N ILE A 156 -5.89 0.84 1.20
CA ILE A 156 -5.25 2.16 1.32
C ILE A 156 -5.02 2.87 -0.01
N LYS A 157 -5.66 2.43 -1.09
CA LYS A 157 -5.40 2.97 -2.44
C LYS A 157 -5.71 4.46 -2.64
N ASP A 158 -6.50 5.04 -1.76
CA ASP A 158 -6.97 6.43 -1.85
C ASP A 158 -6.50 7.29 -0.67
N ILE A 159 -5.46 6.88 0.05
CA ILE A 159 -4.75 7.73 1.02
C ILE A 159 -3.29 7.93 0.58
N PHE A 160 -2.76 9.14 0.76
CA PHE A 160 -1.38 9.45 0.42
C PHE A 160 -0.39 8.85 1.42
N LYS A 161 0.89 8.75 1.04
CA LYS A 161 1.93 8.17 1.87
C LYS A 161 2.09 8.90 3.21
N LEU A 162 2.03 10.24 3.21
CA LEU A 162 2.01 11.02 4.45
C LEU A 162 0.87 10.60 5.38
N THR A 163 -0.32 10.41 4.84
CA THR A 163 -1.48 9.92 5.61
C THR A 163 -1.29 8.48 6.10
N VAL A 164 -0.59 7.61 5.37
CA VAL A 164 -0.23 6.26 5.86
C VAL A 164 0.59 6.35 7.15
N TRP A 165 1.60 7.24 7.19
CA TRP A 165 2.41 7.47 8.40
C TRP A 165 1.59 8.07 9.55
N ASP A 166 0.70 9.02 9.27
CA ASP A 166 -0.16 9.64 10.28
C ASP A 166 -1.14 8.63 10.88
N LEU A 167 -1.76 7.79 10.04
CA LEU A 167 -2.70 6.76 10.46
C LEU A 167 -2.02 5.64 11.27
N ALA A 168 -0.81 5.23 10.89
CA ALA A 168 -0.06 4.24 11.65
C ALA A 168 0.22 4.72 13.08
N ARG A 169 0.71 5.97 13.23
CA ARG A 169 0.95 6.60 14.53
C ARG A 169 -0.34 6.79 15.32
N TRP A 170 -1.38 7.32 14.67
CA TRP A 170 -2.69 7.50 15.29
C TRP A 170 -3.23 6.16 15.81
N ARG A 171 -3.12 5.08 15.04
CA ARG A 171 -3.63 3.77 15.42
C ARG A 171 -2.86 3.15 16.59
N ASN A 172 -1.54 3.32 16.65
CA ASN A 172 -0.73 2.94 17.81
C ASN A 172 -1.16 3.71 19.06
N ALA A 173 -1.39 5.03 18.94
CA ALA A 173 -1.85 5.84 20.06
C ALA A 173 -3.24 5.46 20.60
N GLN A 174 -4.01 4.65 19.87
CA GLN A 174 -5.30 4.11 20.34
C GLN A 174 -5.17 2.79 21.12
N THR A 175 -3.96 2.23 21.25
CA THR A 175 -3.73 1.03 22.08
C THR A 175 -4.06 1.31 23.54
N GLY A 176 -4.74 0.37 24.19
CA GLY A 176 -5.10 0.50 25.61
C GLY A 176 -6.19 1.55 25.89
N ALA A 177 -6.78 2.18 24.86
CA ALA A 177 -7.95 3.01 25.03
C ALA A 177 -9.07 2.19 25.71
N PRO A 178 -9.74 2.73 26.76
CA PRO A 178 -10.73 1.97 27.52
C PRO A 178 -11.84 1.47 26.58
N PRO A 179 -12.31 0.22 26.71
CA PRO A 179 -13.30 -0.35 25.80
C PRO A 179 -14.71 0.24 26.01
N PRO A 180 -15.33 0.81 24.94
CA PRO A 180 -14.70 1.65 23.94
C PRO A 180 -14.91 3.13 24.31
N ALA A 181 -13.85 3.94 24.21
CA ALA A 181 -13.96 5.38 24.13
C ALA A 181 -15.03 5.74 23.06
N PRO A 182 -15.94 6.70 23.32
CA PRO A 182 -17.06 6.97 22.43
C PRO A 182 -16.61 7.17 20.98
N GLY A 183 -17.06 6.29 20.08
CA GLY A 183 -16.76 6.34 18.63
C GLY A 183 -15.70 5.35 18.12
N LEU A 184 -14.90 4.73 18.98
CA LEU A 184 -13.80 3.83 18.56
C LEU A 184 -14.10 2.33 18.69
N ALA A 185 -15.39 1.96 18.80
CA ALA A 185 -15.83 0.57 18.97
C ALA A 185 -15.50 -0.37 17.79
N PHE A 186 -15.01 0.17 16.68
CA PHE A 186 -14.60 -0.59 15.51
C PHE A 186 -13.14 -1.05 15.55
N LEU A 187 -12.35 -0.59 16.52
CA LEU A 187 -10.97 -1.00 16.70
C LEU A 187 -10.88 -2.33 17.46
N HIS A 188 -9.96 -3.20 17.03
CA HIS A 188 -9.59 -4.39 17.76
C HIS A 188 -8.74 -4.02 18.99
N PRO A 189 -9.04 -4.56 20.19
CA PRO A 189 -8.35 -4.21 21.43
C PRO A 189 -7.01 -4.96 21.56
N PHE A 190 -6.02 -4.57 20.76
CA PHE A 190 -4.66 -5.09 20.90
C PHE A 190 -4.09 -4.80 22.30
N ALA A 191 -3.31 -5.73 22.84
CA ALA A 191 -2.67 -5.60 24.15
C ALA A 191 -1.52 -4.56 24.16
N GLU A 192 -0.94 -4.31 22.99
CA GLU A 192 0.16 -3.38 22.75
C GLU A 192 -0.02 -2.67 21.40
N GLU A 193 0.92 -1.79 21.04
CA GLU A 193 0.89 -1.05 19.77
C GLU A 193 0.99 -2.00 18.58
N PRO A 194 -0.03 -2.08 17.70
CA PRO A 194 -0.11 -3.13 16.67
C PRO A 194 0.93 -2.98 15.56
N ILE A 195 1.51 -1.80 15.36
CA ILE A 195 2.54 -1.55 14.35
C ILE A 195 3.85 -1.26 15.08
N PRO A 196 4.91 -2.07 14.92
CA PRO A 196 6.21 -1.77 15.52
C PRO A 196 6.77 -0.41 15.09
N GLU A 197 7.31 0.36 16.04
CA GLU A 197 7.88 1.70 15.76
C GLU A 197 9.00 1.64 14.70
N ALA A 198 9.79 0.56 14.68
CA ALA A 198 10.81 0.34 13.66
C ALA A 198 10.24 0.34 12.23
N ILE A 199 9.02 -0.17 12.01
CA ILE A 199 8.34 -0.10 10.70
C ILE A 199 7.95 1.35 10.35
N ILE A 200 7.59 2.14 11.37
CA ILE A 200 7.11 3.51 11.22
C ILE A 200 8.26 4.49 10.93
N GLU A 201 9.41 4.28 11.56
CA GLU A 201 10.60 5.13 11.43
C GLU A 201 11.50 4.77 10.24
N LYS A 202 11.47 3.50 9.78
CA LYS A 202 12.31 3.05 8.66
C LYS A 202 11.92 3.73 7.34
N GLU A 203 12.95 4.03 6.56
CA GLU A 203 12.78 4.56 5.19
C GLU A 203 12.07 3.52 4.28
N PRO A 204 11.09 3.94 3.47
CA PRO A 204 10.32 3.02 2.63
C PRO A 204 11.15 2.46 1.47
N SER A 205 10.99 1.16 1.23
CA SER A 205 11.65 0.42 0.15
C SER A 205 10.88 -0.84 -0.24
N ALA A 206 10.94 -1.19 -1.52
CA ALA A 206 10.43 -2.46 -2.05
C ALA A 206 11.44 -3.63 -1.93
N GLU A 207 12.69 -3.36 -1.56
CA GLU A 207 13.77 -4.34 -1.40
C GLU A 207 13.91 -5.34 -2.57
N LEU A 208 13.81 -4.85 -3.81
CA LEU A 208 13.92 -5.63 -5.06
C LEU A 208 15.35 -5.68 -5.61
N ARG A 209 16.23 -4.80 -5.14
CA ARG A 209 17.66 -4.75 -5.47
C ARG A 209 18.46 -4.29 -4.23
N PRO A 210 19.79 -4.53 -4.16
CA PRO A 210 20.61 -4.11 -3.03
C PRO A 210 20.52 -2.60 -2.77
N GLY A 211 20.23 -2.22 -1.52
CA GLY A 211 20.22 -0.81 -1.09
C GLY A 211 19.12 0.06 -1.72
N GLN A 212 18.07 -0.54 -2.29
CA GLN A 212 16.97 0.19 -2.89
C GLN A 212 16.27 1.10 -1.88
N ARG A 213 15.91 2.31 -2.31
CA ARG A 213 14.98 3.21 -1.60
C ARG A 213 13.96 3.75 -2.58
N ASP A 214 12.76 4.10 -2.11
CA ASP A 214 11.72 4.67 -2.97
C ASP A 214 12.17 5.98 -3.63
N VAL A 215 12.93 6.78 -2.90
CA VAL A 215 13.47 8.09 -3.32
C VAL A 215 14.48 7.98 -4.47
N ASP A 216 14.98 6.76 -4.77
CA ASP A 216 15.78 6.52 -5.97
C ASP A 216 14.94 6.70 -7.26
N SER A 217 13.61 6.55 -7.17
CA SER A 217 12.67 6.62 -8.31
C SER A 217 11.62 7.72 -8.17
N LEU A 218 11.24 8.06 -6.94
CA LEU A 218 10.25 9.07 -6.60
C LEU A 218 10.92 10.34 -6.05
N PRO A 219 10.27 11.51 -6.15
CA PRO A 219 10.59 12.61 -5.22
C PRO A 219 10.28 12.20 -3.78
N GLU A 220 10.90 12.88 -2.81
CA GLU A 220 10.56 12.73 -1.39
C GLU A 220 9.06 12.90 -1.17
N TYR A 221 8.44 12.02 -0.38
CA TYR A 221 6.98 12.04 -0.16
C TYR A 221 6.48 13.36 0.43
N THR A 222 7.30 14.02 1.26
CA THR A 222 7.01 15.35 1.83
C THR A 222 6.93 16.45 0.77
N ALA A 223 7.56 16.28 -0.38
CA ALA A 223 7.45 17.19 -1.54
C ALA A 223 6.45 16.67 -2.58
N LEU A 224 6.34 15.35 -2.76
CA LEU A 224 5.47 14.71 -3.74
C LEU A 224 3.99 14.84 -3.39
N ASP A 225 3.59 14.48 -2.17
CA ASP A 225 2.17 14.41 -1.78
C ASP A 225 1.45 15.76 -1.83
N PRO A 226 2.07 16.91 -1.44
CA PRO A 226 1.48 18.23 -1.65
C PRO A 226 1.20 18.55 -3.13
N VAL A 227 2.16 18.26 -4.03
CA VAL A 227 1.98 18.46 -5.47
C VAL A 227 0.86 17.56 -6.01
N LEU A 228 0.82 16.30 -5.58
CA LEU A 228 -0.25 15.37 -5.97
C LEU A 228 -1.62 15.82 -5.45
N THR A 229 -1.70 16.35 -4.23
CA THR A 229 -2.95 16.87 -3.67
C THR A 229 -3.49 17.99 -4.54
N ASP A 230 -2.65 18.97 -4.89
CA ASP A 230 -3.06 20.10 -5.71
C ASP A 230 -3.37 19.70 -7.16
N TYR A 231 -2.53 18.85 -7.77
CA TYR A 231 -2.71 18.43 -9.16
C TYR A 231 -3.89 17.47 -9.36
N VAL A 232 -4.07 16.50 -8.46
CA VAL A 232 -5.06 15.43 -8.59
C VAL A 232 -6.38 15.84 -7.94
N GLU A 233 -6.36 16.34 -6.71
CA GLU A 233 -7.59 16.62 -5.98
C GLU A 233 -8.16 17.99 -6.33
N ARG A 234 -7.30 19.01 -6.44
CA ARG A 234 -7.72 20.39 -6.71
C ARG A 234 -7.74 20.76 -8.21
N ASP A 235 -7.39 19.84 -9.11
CA ASP A 235 -7.28 20.05 -10.57
C ASP A 235 -6.45 21.27 -10.96
N MET A 236 -5.40 21.57 -10.20
CA MET A 236 -4.54 22.70 -10.51
C MET A 236 -3.69 22.38 -11.75
N GLY A 237 -3.74 23.25 -12.76
CA GLY A 237 -2.82 23.19 -13.90
C GLY A 237 -1.39 23.55 -13.50
N ARG A 238 -0.43 23.31 -14.39
CA ARG A 238 1.00 23.54 -14.15
C ARG A 238 1.31 24.95 -13.61
N ASP A 239 0.82 25.99 -14.27
CA ASP A 239 1.08 27.38 -13.88
C ASP A 239 0.51 27.71 -12.50
N ALA A 240 -0.64 27.13 -12.16
CA ALA A 240 -1.25 27.31 -10.84
C ALA A 240 -0.44 26.60 -9.74
N LEU A 241 0.11 25.42 -10.01
CA LEU A 241 1.00 24.71 -9.08
C LEU A 241 2.27 25.51 -8.81
N VAL A 242 2.91 26.03 -9.86
CA VAL A 242 4.10 26.88 -9.72
C VAL A 242 3.77 28.16 -8.95
N SER A 243 2.62 28.79 -9.26
CA SER A 243 2.15 29.99 -8.55
C SER A 243 1.82 29.73 -7.07
N ALA A 244 1.46 28.50 -6.72
CA ALA A 244 1.24 28.06 -5.34
C ALA A 244 2.53 27.77 -4.57
N GLY A 245 3.70 27.90 -5.21
CA GLY A 245 5.01 27.79 -4.58
C GLY A 245 5.69 26.44 -4.73
N HIS A 246 5.14 25.52 -5.54
CA HIS A 246 5.81 24.26 -5.86
C HIS A 246 6.99 24.49 -6.81
N ASP A 247 8.06 23.73 -6.63
CA ASP A 247 9.22 23.79 -7.52
C ASP A 247 8.82 23.40 -8.97
N PRO A 248 9.13 24.22 -9.99
CA PRO A 248 8.73 23.94 -11.37
C PRO A 248 9.24 22.61 -11.91
N ALA A 249 10.48 22.20 -11.57
CA ALA A 249 11.04 20.94 -12.07
C ALA A 249 10.36 19.74 -11.42
N LEU A 250 10.01 19.85 -10.13
CA LEU A 250 9.20 18.86 -9.43
C LEU A 250 7.79 18.75 -10.03
N VAL A 251 7.12 19.87 -10.28
CA VAL A 251 5.78 19.89 -10.93
C VAL A 251 5.82 19.16 -12.27
N ASP A 252 6.78 19.50 -13.13
CA ASP A 252 6.92 18.89 -14.46
C ASP A 252 7.16 17.38 -14.37
N ARG A 253 8.00 16.95 -13.42
CA ARG A 253 8.26 15.53 -13.18
C ARG A 253 7.00 14.81 -12.71
N VAL A 254 6.29 15.37 -11.72
CA VAL A 254 5.11 14.73 -11.11
C VAL A 254 3.96 14.63 -12.11
N ILE A 255 3.64 15.71 -12.85
CA ILE A 255 2.60 15.68 -13.89
C ILE A 255 2.89 14.58 -14.91
N ARG A 256 4.13 14.51 -15.41
CA ARG A 256 4.55 13.46 -16.36
C ARG A 256 4.36 12.07 -15.78
N MET A 257 4.75 11.84 -14.53
CA MET A 257 4.59 10.53 -13.86
C MET A 257 3.12 10.16 -13.71
N VAL A 258 2.26 11.13 -13.35
CA VAL A 258 0.81 10.89 -13.25
C VAL A 258 0.20 10.51 -14.59
N ASP A 259 0.54 11.20 -15.66
CA ASP A 259 -0.05 10.95 -16.98
C ASP A 259 0.32 9.58 -17.54
N ILE A 260 1.58 9.16 -17.43
CA ILE A 260 2.04 7.87 -17.98
C ILE A 260 1.52 6.67 -17.17
N ALA A 261 1.11 6.88 -15.93
CA ALA A 261 0.66 5.81 -15.03
C ALA A 261 -0.81 5.39 -15.23
N GLU A 262 -1.56 6.04 -16.14
CA GLU A 262 -2.99 5.79 -16.35
C GLU A 262 -3.30 4.31 -16.64
N TYR A 263 -2.50 3.65 -17.49
CA TYR A 263 -2.72 2.24 -17.85
C TYR A 263 -2.58 1.27 -16.66
N LYS A 264 -1.73 1.60 -15.67
CA LYS A 264 -1.58 0.82 -14.43
C LYS A 264 -2.80 1.00 -13.53
N ARG A 265 -3.21 2.26 -13.31
CA ARG A 265 -4.35 2.60 -12.44
C ARG A 265 -5.67 1.98 -12.91
N ARG A 266 -5.88 1.88 -14.23
CA ARG A 266 -7.08 1.27 -14.83
C ARG A 266 -7.24 -0.22 -14.50
N GLN A 267 -6.17 -0.91 -14.13
CA GLN A 267 -6.16 -2.33 -13.76
C GLN A 267 -6.00 -2.55 -12.25
N TYR A 268 -5.93 -1.48 -11.47
CA TYR A 268 -5.72 -1.58 -10.03
C TYR A 268 -7.00 -2.03 -9.31
N PRO A 269 -6.93 -2.89 -8.29
CA PRO A 269 -8.09 -3.35 -7.54
C PRO A 269 -8.97 -2.21 -6.98
N PRO A 270 -10.27 -2.48 -6.73
CA PRO A 270 -11.14 -1.54 -6.05
C PRO A 270 -10.66 -1.30 -4.61
N GLY A 271 -11.11 -0.20 -4.01
CA GLY A 271 -10.79 0.18 -2.64
C GLY A 271 -11.72 1.30 -2.17
N PRO A 272 -11.69 1.66 -0.87
CA PRO A 272 -12.51 2.75 -0.36
C PRO A 272 -12.08 4.08 -0.99
N LYS A 273 -13.06 4.97 -1.22
CA LYS A 273 -12.82 6.37 -1.57
C LYS A 273 -12.81 7.17 -0.28
N ILE A 274 -11.71 7.88 -0.01
CA ILE A 274 -11.54 8.71 1.17
C ILE A 274 -11.49 10.18 0.76
N THR A 275 -10.76 10.46 -0.31
CA THR A 275 -10.48 11.82 -0.75
C THR A 275 -11.59 12.38 -1.63
N SER A 276 -11.54 13.68 -1.88
CA SER A 276 -12.52 14.37 -2.73
C SER A 276 -12.55 13.81 -4.17
N LYS A 277 -11.37 13.49 -4.71
CA LYS A 277 -11.18 12.94 -6.06
C LYS A 277 -10.24 11.73 -6.05
N ASN A 278 -10.79 10.57 -6.43
CA ASN A 278 -10.01 9.34 -6.57
C ASN A 278 -9.60 9.02 -8.00
N PHE A 279 -8.60 8.14 -8.13
CA PHE A 279 -8.26 7.52 -9.40
C PHE A 279 -9.24 6.39 -9.71
N GLY A 280 -10.26 6.70 -10.50
CA GLY A 280 -11.32 5.76 -10.83
C GLY A 280 -12.50 6.45 -11.49
N ARG A 281 -13.62 6.57 -10.78
CA ARG A 281 -14.82 7.16 -11.35
C ARG A 281 -14.71 8.67 -11.51
N ASP A 282 -13.98 9.34 -10.60
CA ASP A 282 -13.95 10.80 -10.51
C ASP A 282 -12.89 11.44 -11.40
N ARG A 283 -11.78 10.75 -11.67
CA ARG A 283 -10.74 11.18 -12.62
C ARG A 283 -10.50 10.12 -13.69
N ARG A 284 -10.87 10.42 -14.93
CA ARG A 284 -10.75 9.51 -16.08
C ARG A 284 -10.01 10.17 -17.23
N LEU A 285 -8.76 9.77 -17.45
CA LEU A 285 -7.98 10.21 -18.59
C LEU A 285 -7.84 9.08 -19.63
N PRO A 286 -7.64 9.39 -20.91
CA PRO A 286 -7.34 8.38 -21.91
C PRO A 286 -5.98 7.73 -21.63
N ILE A 287 -5.89 6.40 -21.79
CA ILE A 287 -4.60 5.69 -21.75
C ILE A 287 -3.73 6.13 -22.93
N THR A 288 -4.31 6.12 -24.14
CA THR A 288 -3.64 6.60 -25.35
C THR A 288 -3.69 8.12 -25.37
N ASN A 289 -2.67 8.76 -24.83
CA ASN A 289 -2.60 10.21 -24.71
C ASN A 289 -1.22 10.78 -25.11
N ARG A 290 -1.21 11.71 -26.08
CA ARG A 290 -0.03 12.51 -26.46
C ARG A 290 -0.10 13.96 -25.98
N TRP A 291 -1.19 14.38 -25.32
CA TRP A 291 -1.23 15.66 -24.61
C TRP A 291 -0.09 15.72 -23.59
N ARG A 292 0.57 16.86 -23.51
CA ARG A 292 1.58 17.15 -22.51
C ARG A 292 1.26 18.54 -21.99
N GLU A 293 0.98 18.62 -20.70
CA GLU A 293 0.94 19.90 -20.00
C GLU A 293 2.32 20.58 -20.17
N ARG A 294 2.34 21.87 -20.47
CA ARG A 294 3.55 22.66 -20.70
C ARG A 294 3.52 23.92 -19.89
#